data_AF-A0A147HRV0-F1
#
_entry.id   AF-A0A147HRV0-F1
#
_cell.length_a   1.000
_cell.length_b   1.000
_cell.length_c   1.000
_cell.angle_alpha   90.00
_cell.angle_beta   90.00
_cell.angle_gamma   90.00
#
_symmetry.space_group_name_H-M   'P 1'
#
loop_
_entity.id
_entity.type
_entity.pdbx_description
1 polymer ?
#
loop_
_entity_poly.entity_id
_entity_poly.type
_entity_poly.pdbx_seq_one_letter_code
_entity_poly.pdbx_strand_id
1 'polypeptide(L)' 'HKTLIPELIGHLRDAGRADIKVIAGGVIPAQDYQALYDAGVQAIFGPGTNLVKAAEDVLRLLGHNMPPETGE' A
#
# COMPACT_ATOMS: atom_id res chain seq x y z
N HIS A 1 10.04 4.28 -7.85
CA HIS A 1 9.63 3.45 -6.70
C HIS A 1 10.80 2.82 -5.94
N LYS A 2 11.79 2.17 -6.58
CA LYS A 2 12.85 1.42 -5.86
C LYS A 2 13.84 2.20 -4.99
N THR A 3 13.89 3.53 -5.09
CA THR A 3 14.79 4.38 -4.28
C THR A 3 14.02 5.14 -3.21
N LEU A 4 13.13 6.05 -3.63
CA LEU A 4 12.43 6.95 -2.71
C LEU A 4 11.44 6.25 -1.78
N ILE A 5 10.85 5.12 -2.17
CA ILE A 5 9.90 4.41 -1.29
C ILE A 5 10.64 3.72 -0.14
N PRO A 6 11.71 2.93 -0.38
CA PRO A 6 12.54 2.42 0.71
C PRO A 6 13.11 3.52 1.61
N GLU A 7 13.57 4.65 1.04
CA GLU A 7 14.08 5.79 1.82
C GLU A 7 12.99 6.40 2.72
N LEU A 8 11.77 6.63 2.18
CA LEU A 8 10.63 7.10 2.96
C LEU A 8 10.32 6.16 4.13
N ILE A 9 10.25 4.85 3.89
CA ILE A 9 10.00 3.86 4.94
C ILE A 9 11.13 3.88 5.98
N GLY A 10 12.38 4.03 5.55
CA GLY A 10 13.53 4.23 6.42
C GLY A 10 13.35 5.45 7.33
N HIS A 11 13.02 6.61 6.76
CA HIS A 11 12.79 7.83 7.53
C HIS A 11 11.62 7.73 8.51
N LEU A 12 10.53 7.04 8.15
CA LEU A 12 9.43 6.76 9.06
C LEU A 12 9.88 5.92 10.25
N ARG A 13 10.69 4.89 10.01
CA ARG A 13 11.27 4.06 11.07
C ARG A 13 12.23 4.87 11.96
N ASP A 14 13.10 5.69 11.38
CA ASP A 14 14.04 6.53 12.12
C ASP A 14 13.32 7.57 12.99
N ALA A 15 12.15 8.03 12.54
CA ALA A 15 11.25 8.90 13.32
C ALA A 15 10.43 8.15 14.38
N GLY A 16 10.65 6.84 14.57
CA GLY A 16 9.89 6.01 15.51
C GLY A 16 8.44 5.75 15.09
N ARG A 17 8.12 5.92 13.79
CA ARG A 17 6.77 5.81 13.21
C ARG A 17 6.62 4.67 12.22
N ALA A 18 7.23 3.52 12.53
CA ALA A 18 7.09 2.30 11.73
C ALA A 18 5.64 1.74 11.71
N ASP A 19 4.74 2.28 12.53
CA ASP A 19 3.31 2.00 12.52
C ASP A 19 2.57 2.57 11.29
N ILE A 20 3.12 3.62 10.67
CA ILE A 20 2.53 4.25 9.49
C ILE A 20 2.64 3.30 8.30
N LYS A 21 1.50 2.87 7.78
CA LYS A 21 1.41 2.00 6.60
C LYS A 21 1.75 2.78 5.34
N VAL A 22 2.68 2.26 4.55
CA VAL A 22 3.05 2.82 3.25
C VAL A 22 2.40 2.02 2.13
N ILE A 23 1.68 2.72 1.26
CA ILE A 23 1.03 2.15 0.07
C ILE A 23 1.63 2.82 -1.15
N ALA A 24 1.91 2.04 -2.19
CA ALA A 24 2.45 2.56 -3.45
C ALA A 24 1.38 2.55 -4.55
N GLY A 25 1.47 3.48 -5.49
CA GLY A 25 0.59 3.52 -6.65
C GLY A 25 1.27 4.08 -7.89
N GLY A 26 0.58 3.99 -9.02
CA GLY A 26 1.08 4.46 -10.32
C GLY A 26 1.76 3.36 -11.14
N VAL A 27 2.61 3.74 -12.10
CA VAL A 27 3.25 2.80 -13.02
C VAL A 27 4.46 2.13 -12.35
N ILE A 28 4.24 0.94 -11.79
CA ILE A 28 5.28 0.10 -11.16
C ILE A 28 5.34 -1.24 -11.90
N PRO A 29 6.49 -1.66 -12.44
CA PRO A 29 6.63 -2.97 -13.07
C PRO A 29 6.40 -4.11 -12.07
N ALA A 30 5.67 -5.16 -12.48
CA ALA A 30 5.34 -6.28 -11.61
C ALA A 30 6.58 -6.98 -11.01
N GLN A 31 7.69 -7.08 -11.76
CA GLN A 31 8.95 -7.65 -11.26
C GLN A 31 9.55 -6.88 -10.06
N ASP A 32 9.18 -5.62 -9.87
CA ASP A 32 9.69 -4.80 -8.78
C ASP A 32 8.80 -4.89 -7.51
N TYR A 33 7.66 -5.58 -7.57
CA TYR A 33 6.69 -5.62 -6.47
C TYR A 33 7.27 -6.30 -5.23
N GLN A 34 7.94 -7.44 -5.40
CA GLN A 34 8.52 -8.17 -4.28
C GLN A 34 9.53 -7.31 -3.53
N ALA A 35 10.42 -6.60 -4.24
CA ALA A 35 11.39 -5.70 -3.62
C ALA A 35 10.74 -4.56 -2.83
N LEU A 36 9.58 -4.05 -3.26
CA LEU A 36 8.83 -3.03 -2.53
C LEU A 36 8.12 -3.59 -1.30
N TYR A 37 7.56 -4.80 -1.39
CA TYR A 37 6.98 -5.50 -0.25
C TYR A 37 8.05 -5.80 0.81
N ASP A 38 9.21 -6.30 0.39
CA ASP A 38 10.35 -6.56 1.26
C ASP A 38 10.86 -5.28 1.95
N ALA A 39 10.76 -4.13 1.26
CA ALA A 39 11.09 -2.82 1.83
C ALA A 39 10.05 -2.30 2.84
N GLY A 40 8.84 -2.88 2.88
CA GLY A 40 7.79 -2.55 3.85
C GLY A 40 6.50 -1.96 3.27
N VAL A 41 6.35 -1.87 1.95
CA VAL A 41 5.08 -1.47 1.32
C VAL A 41 3.98 -2.49 1.67
N GLN A 42 2.77 -2.02 1.98
CA GLN A 42 1.65 -2.85 2.41
C GLN A 42 0.67 -3.19 1.28
N ALA A 43 0.60 -2.33 0.25
CA ALA A 43 -0.19 -2.58 -0.96
C ALA A 43 0.37 -1.78 -2.15
N ILE A 44 0.16 -2.30 -3.36
CA ILE A 44 0.55 -1.64 -4.61
C ILE A 44 -0.68 -1.55 -5.53
N PHE A 45 -1.06 -0.34 -5.93
CA PHE A 45 -2.19 -0.09 -6.82
C PHE A 45 -1.70 0.45 -8.18
N GLY A 46 -1.62 -0.44 -9.16
CA GLY A 46 -1.16 -0.14 -10.52
C GLY A 46 -2.20 0.57 -11.40
N PRO A 47 -1.85 0.87 -12.67
CA PRO A 47 -2.80 1.47 -13.62
C PRO A 47 -4.05 0.60 -13.82
N GLY A 48 -5.22 1.22 -13.84
CA GLY A 48 -6.50 0.51 -14.00
C GLY A 48 -7.03 -0.16 -12.73
N THR A 49 -6.38 0.05 -11.57
CA THR A 49 -6.93 -0.44 -10.28
C THR A 49 -8.33 0.15 -10.05
N ASN A 50 -9.30 -0.70 -9.72
CA ASN A 50 -10.65 -0.25 -9.35
C ASN A 50 -10.60 0.53 -8.03
N LEU A 51 -11.16 1.74 -8.03
CA LEU A 51 -11.12 2.64 -6.88
C LEU A 51 -11.82 2.07 -5.64
N VAL A 52 -13.00 1.46 -5.81
CA VAL A 52 -13.76 0.88 -4.69
C VAL A 52 -12.91 -0.21 -4.06
N LYS A 53 -12.41 -1.16 -4.87
CA LYS A 53 -11.56 -2.24 -4.38
C LYS A 53 -10.31 -1.74 -3.65
N ALA A 54 -9.64 -0.72 -4.18
CA ALA A 54 -8.48 -0.12 -3.52
C ALA A 54 -8.85 0.49 -2.16
N ALA A 55 -9.97 1.22 -2.08
CA ALA A 55 -10.46 1.78 -0.82
C ALA A 55 -10.80 0.69 0.20
N GLU A 56 -11.42 -0.41 -0.25
CA GLU A 56 -11.69 -1.56 0.62
C GLU A 56 -10.40 -2.17 1.18
N ASP A 57 -9.40 -2.41 0.33
CA ASP A 57 -8.13 -2.99 0.75
C ASP A 57 -7.40 -2.10 1.76
N VAL A 58 -7.44 -0.77 1.58
CA VAL A 58 -6.89 0.19 2.55
C VAL A 58 -7.63 0.13 3.89
N LEU A 59 -8.96 0.08 3.88
CA LEU A 59 -9.75 -0.03 5.11
C LEU A 59 -9.46 -1.34 5.86
N ARG A 60 -9.36 -2.47 5.15
CA ARG A 60 -8.95 -3.76 5.72
C ARG A 60 -7.55 -3.68 6.34
N LEU A 61 -6.59 -3.06 5.66
CA LEU A 61 -5.23 -2.88 6.17
C LEU A 61 -5.17 -2.07 7.47
N LEU A 62 -6.10 -1.11 7.64
CA LEU A 62 -6.25 -0.29 8.84
C LEU A 62 -7.05 -0.99 9.96
N GLY A 63 -7.54 -2.22 9.73
CA GLY A 63 -8.31 -2.98 10.70
C GLY A 63 -9.77 -2.53 10.84
N HIS A 64 -10.31 -1.83 9.83
CA HIS A 64 -11.73 -1.45 9.82
C HIS A 64 -12.61 -2.58 9.27
N ASN A 65 -13.83 -2.67 9.80
CA ASN A 65 -14.86 -3.52 9.23
C ASN A 65 -15.33 -2.92 7.90
N MET A 66 -15.50 -3.79 6.90
CA MET A 66 -16.08 -3.40 5.63
C MET A 66 -17.58 -3.12 5.80
N PRO A 67 -18.16 -2.13 5.08
CA PRO A 67 -19.60 -2.07 4.93
C PRO A 67 -20.10 -3.42 4.36
N PRO A 68 -21.28 -3.91 4.78
CA PRO A 68 -21.85 -5.10 4.18
C PRO A 68 -21.99 -4.90 2.66
N GLU A 69 -21.70 -5.94 1.88
CA GLU A 69 -21.95 -5.90 0.44
C GLU A 69 -23.43 -5.59 0.22
N THR A 70 -23.72 -4.41 -0.32
CA THR A 70 -25.06 -4.10 -0.80
C THR A 70 -25.26 -4.95 -2.05
N GLY A 71 -25.85 -6.13 -1.87
CA GLY A 71 -26.28 -6.96 -2.98
C GLY A 71 -27.29 -6.18 -3.82
N GLU A 72 -26.98 -6.04 -5.11
CA GLU A 72 -27.99 -5.87 -6.17
C GLU A 72 -28.25 -7.22 -6.82
#